data_AF-F2F1E2-F1
#
_entry.id   AF-F2F1E2-F1
#
_cell.length_a   1.000
_cell.length_b   1.000
_cell.length_c   1.000
_cell.angle_alpha   90.00
_cell.angle_beta   90.00
_cell.angle_gamma   90.00
#
_symmetry.space_group_name_H-M   'P 1'
#
loop_
_entity.id
_entity.type
_entity.pdbx_description
1 polymer ?
#
loop_
_entity_poly.entity_id
_entity_poly.type
_entity_poly.pdbx_seq_one_letter_code
_entity_poly.pdbx_strand_id
1 'polypeptide(L)'
;MSSCSFIATNFEMPEIESKAKYMTVKEAIELKIKPHELVPWEKMDPNSQILFVENEEDLNELVINEGSYYDVSEYTGYPFIYEVNFGYSELRVKQLLDYLKDNIREGQVIELWRVWIGHEDDALNIPYSRLNYNELFLDHLLQMYNWNHENYKEQYCIVIEK
;
A
#
# COMPACT_ATOMS: atom_id res chain seq x y z
N MET A 1 -14.38 -1.25 11.20
CA MET A 1 -13.48 -2.24 10.59
C MET A 1 -12.79 -1.56 9.44
N SER A 2 -11.47 -1.70 9.36
CA SER A 2 -10.65 -1.04 8.34
C SER A 2 -9.71 -2.06 7.72
N SER A 3 -9.56 -2.06 6.40
CA SER A 3 -8.57 -2.92 5.75
C SER A 3 -7.18 -2.33 5.95
N CYS A 4 -6.21 -3.15 6.33
CA CYS A 4 -4.80 -2.81 6.39
C CYS A 4 -4.03 -3.75 5.46
N SER A 5 -3.09 -3.21 4.69
CA SER A 5 -2.12 -3.99 3.93
C SER A 5 -0.73 -3.52 4.30
N PHE A 6 0.17 -4.46 4.59
CA PHE A 6 1.52 -4.13 5.04
C PHE A 6 2.53 -5.24 4.70
N ILE A 7 3.79 -4.84 4.60
CA ILE A 7 4.95 -5.71 4.50
C ILE A 7 5.61 -5.76 5.87
N ALA A 8 5.94 -6.95 6.34
CA ALA A 8 6.78 -7.18 7.51
C ALA A 8 8.00 -8.00 7.12
N THR A 9 9.20 -7.63 7.55
CA THR A 9 10.42 -8.29 7.09
C THR A 9 11.60 -8.15 8.07
N ASN A 10 12.57 -9.04 7.95
CA ASN A 10 13.81 -9.04 8.72
C ASN A 10 14.91 -8.11 8.17
N PHE A 11 14.69 -7.45 7.03
CA PHE A 11 15.62 -6.47 6.45
C PHE A 11 14.88 -5.20 5.99
N GLU A 12 15.52 -4.05 6.09
CA GLU A 12 15.00 -2.79 5.53
C GLU A 12 14.70 -2.91 4.03
N MET A 13 13.61 -2.27 3.64
CA MET A 13 13.17 -2.12 2.25
C MET A 13 13.02 -0.64 1.90
N PRO A 14 13.26 -0.24 0.63
CA PRO A 14 13.07 1.14 0.22
C PRO A 14 11.60 1.51 0.17
N GLU A 15 11.27 2.72 0.63
CA GLU A 15 9.93 3.29 0.52
C GLU A 15 9.60 3.68 -0.94
N ILE A 16 8.31 3.76 -1.24
CA ILE A 16 7.78 4.40 -2.44
C ILE A 16 6.95 5.60 -1.97
N GLU A 17 7.53 6.79 -2.08
CA GLU A 17 6.85 8.03 -1.71
C GLU A 17 5.64 8.31 -2.61
N SER A 18 4.61 8.91 -2.03
CA SER A 18 3.49 9.43 -2.82
C SER A 18 3.93 10.66 -3.62
N LYS A 19 3.54 10.69 -4.90
CA LYS A 19 3.59 11.86 -5.76
C LYS A 19 2.55 12.90 -5.38
N ALA A 20 1.55 12.53 -4.58
CA ALA A 20 0.55 13.45 -4.08
C ALA A 20 1.17 14.37 -3.02
N LYS A 21 0.93 15.68 -3.17
CA LYS A 21 1.51 16.70 -2.31
C LYS A 21 0.42 17.46 -1.60
N TYR A 22 0.56 17.59 -0.29
CA TYR A 22 -0.24 18.54 0.48
C TYR A 22 0.40 19.92 0.40
N MET A 23 -0.40 20.91 0.03
CA MET A 23 -0.02 22.32 0.04
C MET A 23 -1.23 23.19 0.36
N THR A 24 -1.01 24.45 0.67
CA THR A 24 -2.08 25.42 0.86
C THR A 24 -2.59 25.95 -0.49
N VAL A 25 -3.84 26.41 -0.52
CA VAL A 25 -4.41 27.11 -1.67
C VAL A 25 -3.51 28.26 -2.12
N LYS A 26 -2.96 29.02 -1.18
CA LYS A 26 -2.04 30.13 -1.46
C LYS A 26 -0.80 29.66 -2.22
N GLU A 27 -0.10 28.63 -1.73
CA GLU A 27 1.10 28.09 -2.36
C GLU A 27 0.79 27.60 -3.79
N ALA A 28 -0.35 26.93 -3.98
CA ALA A 28 -0.74 26.41 -5.28
C ALA A 28 -1.02 27.51 -6.31
N ILE A 29 -1.64 28.62 -5.89
CA ILE A 29 -1.83 29.82 -6.72
C ILE A 29 -0.48 30.47 -7.04
N GLU A 30 0.44 30.58 -6.08
CA GLU A 30 1.79 31.14 -6.27
C GLU A 30 2.62 30.30 -7.25
N LEU A 31 2.46 28.97 -7.24
CA LEU A 31 3.05 28.02 -8.19
C LEU A 31 2.36 28.01 -9.56
N LYS A 32 1.30 28.82 -9.75
CA LYS A 32 0.52 28.91 -11.00
C LYS A 32 -0.11 27.57 -11.43
N ILE A 33 -0.43 26.71 -10.47
CA ILE A 33 -1.15 25.47 -10.73
C ILE A 33 -2.60 25.83 -11.11
N LYS A 34 -3.13 25.19 -12.15
CA LYS A 34 -4.52 25.40 -12.57
C LYS A 34 -5.44 24.51 -11.73
N PRO A 35 -6.42 25.07 -10.99
CA PRO A 35 -7.38 24.26 -10.25
C PRO A 35 -8.29 23.46 -11.19
N HIS A 36 -8.81 22.34 -10.67
CA HIS A 36 -9.94 21.64 -11.29
C HIS A 36 -11.20 22.52 -11.22
N GLU A 37 -12.07 22.44 -12.22
CA GLU A 37 -13.27 23.31 -12.33
C GLU A 37 -14.22 23.21 -11.13
N LEU A 38 -14.23 22.04 -10.47
CA LEU A 38 -15.05 21.78 -9.28
C LEU A 38 -14.43 22.33 -7.97
N VAL A 39 -13.19 22.80 -8.00
CA VAL A 39 -12.46 23.27 -6.82
C VAL A 39 -11.90 24.67 -7.07
N PRO A 40 -12.75 25.71 -7.14
CA PRO A 40 -12.34 27.07 -7.47
C PRO A 40 -11.56 27.71 -6.32
N TRP A 41 -10.23 27.64 -6.37
CA TRP A 41 -9.30 28.12 -5.35
C TRP A 41 -9.46 29.61 -5.01
N GLU A 42 -9.89 30.45 -5.95
CA GLU A 42 -10.11 31.88 -5.73
C GLU A 42 -11.25 32.18 -4.74
N LYS A 43 -12.09 31.17 -4.46
CA LYS A 43 -13.21 31.25 -3.51
C LYS A 43 -12.93 30.49 -2.21
N MET A 44 -11.75 29.88 -2.08
CA MET A 44 -11.35 29.10 -0.91
C MET A 44 -10.52 29.95 0.06
N ASP A 45 -10.47 29.54 1.33
CA ASP A 45 -9.53 30.11 2.30
C ASP A 45 -8.07 29.83 1.82
N PRO A 46 -7.22 30.87 1.67
CA PRO A 46 -5.83 30.70 1.22
C PRO A 46 -5.00 29.71 2.06
N ASN A 47 -5.35 29.50 3.33
CA ASN A 47 -4.65 28.57 4.23
C ASN A 47 -5.26 27.16 4.23
N SER A 48 -6.35 26.92 3.49
CA SER A 48 -6.89 25.56 3.33
C SER A 48 -5.84 24.65 2.70
N GLN A 49 -5.65 23.47 3.28
CA GLN A 49 -4.85 22.42 2.66
C GLN A 49 -5.61 21.79 1.50
N ILE A 50 -4.89 21.55 0.42
CA ILE A 50 -5.35 20.83 -0.76
C ILE A 50 -4.40 19.66 -1.03
N LEU A 51 -4.93 18.60 -1.62
CA LEU A 51 -4.14 17.53 -2.21
C LEU A 51 -3.91 17.88 -3.68
N PHE A 52 -2.66 18.05 -4.06
CA PHE A 52 -2.26 18.25 -5.44
C PHE A 52 -1.61 16.99 -5.99
N VAL A 53 -2.04 16.60 -7.18
CA VAL A 53 -1.47 15.51 -7.97
C VAL A 53 -1.34 16.00 -9.40
N GLU A 54 -0.22 15.69 -10.05
CA GLU A 54 0.07 16.18 -11.40
C GLU A 54 -0.84 15.51 -12.46
N ASN A 55 -1.05 14.20 -12.34
CA ASN A 55 -1.96 13.44 -13.19
C ASN A 55 -3.00 12.69 -12.35
N GLU A 56 -4.22 12.54 -12.85
CA GLU A 56 -5.26 11.77 -12.17
C GLU A 56 -4.85 10.29 -11.98
N GLU A 57 -4.04 9.74 -12.88
CA GLU A 57 -3.53 8.36 -12.78
C GLU A 57 -2.61 8.12 -11.57
N ASP A 58 -1.95 9.18 -11.09
CA ASP A 58 -1.09 9.16 -9.90
C ASP A 58 -1.94 9.15 -8.61
N LEU A 59 -3.26 9.41 -8.69
CA LEU A 59 -4.15 9.19 -7.55
C LEU A 59 -4.29 7.70 -7.26
N ASN A 60 -4.12 7.35 -5.98
CA ASN A 60 -4.14 5.97 -5.48
C ASN A 60 -3.07 5.08 -6.15
N GLU A 61 -1.93 5.66 -6.52
CA GLU A 61 -0.73 4.92 -6.92
C GLU A 61 -0.22 3.99 -5.81
N LEU A 62 0.73 3.13 -6.15
CA LEU A 62 1.45 2.34 -5.16
C LEU A 62 2.33 3.25 -4.31
N VAL A 63 2.03 3.27 -3.01
CA VAL A 63 2.78 3.96 -1.97
C VAL A 63 3.17 2.92 -0.93
N ILE A 64 4.44 2.94 -0.52
CA ILE A 64 4.99 2.06 0.51
C ILE A 64 5.76 2.94 1.49
N ASN A 65 5.25 3.09 2.71
CA ASN A 65 5.86 3.97 3.72
C ASN A 65 6.27 3.15 4.95
N GLU A 66 7.33 3.57 5.63
CA GLU A 66 7.73 2.96 6.90
C GLU A 66 6.62 3.10 7.96
N GLY A 67 6.43 2.02 8.73
CA GLY A 67 5.41 1.90 9.75
C GLY A 67 4.06 1.45 9.21
N SER A 68 3.03 1.53 10.05
CA SER A 68 1.65 1.24 9.71
C SER A 68 0.72 2.19 10.47
N TYR A 69 -0.38 2.60 9.83
CA TYR A 69 -1.35 3.46 10.51
C TYR A 69 -2.04 2.74 11.69
N TYR A 70 -2.25 1.44 11.56
CA TYR A 70 -2.80 0.57 12.61
C TYR A 70 -1.68 -0.18 13.34
N ASP A 71 -1.92 -0.57 14.60
CA ASP A 71 -1.03 -1.50 15.30
C ASP A 71 -1.17 -2.89 14.67
N VAL A 72 -0.06 -3.40 14.13
CA VAL A 72 0.01 -4.72 13.48
C VAL A 72 0.89 -5.72 14.23
N SER A 73 1.27 -5.39 15.47
CA SER A 73 2.20 -6.19 16.28
C SER A 73 1.70 -7.60 16.61
N GLU A 74 0.38 -7.83 16.54
CA GLU A 74 -0.21 -9.16 16.75
C GLU A 74 -0.07 -10.10 15.53
N TYR A 75 0.17 -9.56 14.34
CA TYR A 75 0.22 -10.33 13.10
C TYR A 75 1.63 -10.83 12.77
N THR A 76 2.67 -10.14 13.22
CA THR A 76 4.06 -10.40 12.81
C THR A 76 5.06 -10.18 13.94
N GLY A 77 6.16 -10.93 13.90
CA GLY A 77 7.30 -10.76 14.80
C GLY A 77 8.47 -9.99 14.20
N TYR A 78 8.34 -9.50 12.95
CA TYR A 78 9.44 -8.85 12.24
C TYR A 78 9.57 -7.37 12.59
N PRO A 79 10.80 -6.83 12.64
CA PRO A 79 11.06 -5.48 13.12
C PRO A 79 10.78 -4.39 12.09
N PHE A 80 10.91 -4.68 10.79
CA PHE A 80 10.70 -3.68 9.74
C PHE A 80 9.30 -3.85 9.15
N ILE A 81 8.48 -2.81 9.33
CA ILE A 81 7.07 -2.77 8.92
C ILE A 81 6.90 -1.64 7.90
N TYR A 82 6.19 -1.91 6.82
CA TYR A 82 5.86 -0.92 5.80
C TYR A 82 4.40 -1.04 5.37
N GLU A 83 3.65 0.06 5.42
CA GLU A 83 2.27 0.10 4.96
C GLU A 83 2.22 0.12 3.43
N VAL A 84 1.36 -0.72 2.84
CA VAL A 84 1.18 -0.80 1.39
C VAL A 84 -0.17 -0.22 1.02
N ASN A 85 -0.16 0.92 0.33
CA ASN A 85 -1.37 1.63 -0.08
C ASN A 85 -1.45 1.76 -1.59
N PHE A 86 -2.58 1.37 -2.18
CA PHE A 86 -2.94 1.68 -3.56
C PHE A 86 -4.42 1.41 -3.83
N GLY A 87 -4.96 2.06 -4.86
CA GLY A 87 -6.28 1.73 -5.41
C GLY A 87 -6.17 0.56 -6.37
N TYR A 88 -6.93 -0.52 -6.13
CA TYR A 88 -6.83 -1.75 -6.91
C TYR A 88 -6.89 -1.51 -8.42
N SER A 89 -5.86 -1.99 -9.12
CA SER A 89 -5.84 -2.27 -10.55
C SER A 89 -4.79 -3.35 -10.81
N GLU A 90 -4.97 -4.17 -11.84
CA GLU A 90 -3.97 -5.21 -12.17
C GLU A 90 -2.58 -4.63 -12.43
N LEU A 91 -2.52 -3.42 -13.02
CA LEU A 91 -1.27 -2.69 -13.24
C LEU A 91 -0.54 -2.39 -11.91
N ARG A 92 -1.26 -1.91 -10.89
CA ARG A 92 -0.66 -1.59 -9.59
C ARG A 92 -0.28 -2.83 -8.79
N VAL A 93 -1.06 -3.89 -8.92
CA VAL A 93 -0.70 -5.21 -8.37
C VAL A 93 0.60 -5.72 -9.03
N LYS A 94 0.76 -5.54 -10.34
CA LYS A 94 2.01 -5.85 -11.04
C LYS A 94 3.17 -4.96 -10.57
N GLN A 95 2.95 -3.66 -10.36
CA GLN A 95 3.97 -2.77 -9.79
C GLN A 95 4.43 -3.24 -8.39
N LEU A 96 3.51 -3.72 -7.56
CA LEU A 96 3.86 -4.33 -6.27
C LEU A 96 4.69 -5.61 -6.44
N LEU A 97 4.34 -6.47 -7.41
CA LEU A 97 5.15 -7.65 -7.74
C LEU A 97 6.58 -7.27 -8.14
N ASP A 98 6.71 -6.31 -9.05
CA ASP A 98 7.99 -5.85 -9.56
C ASP A 98 8.83 -5.24 -8.42
N TYR A 99 8.21 -4.42 -7.56
CA TYR A 99 8.84 -3.89 -6.34
C TYR A 99 9.36 -5.00 -5.41
N LEU A 100 8.53 -6.00 -5.10
CA LEU A 100 8.95 -7.12 -4.24
C LEU A 100 10.14 -7.85 -4.89
N LYS A 101 10.06 -8.11 -6.19
CA LYS A 101 11.13 -8.84 -6.90
C LYS A 101 12.45 -8.10 -6.94
N ASP A 102 12.41 -6.78 -7.14
CA ASP A 102 13.60 -5.95 -7.23
C ASP A 102 14.28 -5.73 -5.88
N ASN A 103 13.54 -5.85 -4.77
CA ASN A 103 14.03 -5.47 -3.44
C ASN A 103 14.31 -6.64 -2.48
N ILE A 104 13.80 -7.86 -2.76
CA ILE A 104 14.10 -9.04 -1.92
C ILE A 104 15.55 -9.49 -2.09
N ARG A 105 16.25 -9.64 -0.96
CA ARG A 105 17.65 -10.07 -0.85
C ARG A 105 17.77 -11.51 -0.33
N GLU A 106 18.92 -12.13 -0.56
CA GLU A 106 19.22 -13.47 -0.01
C GLU A 106 19.16 -13.47 1.52
N GLY A 107 18.49 -14.46 2.11
CA GLY A 107 18.23 -14.58 3.55
C GLY A 107 17.07 -13.71 4.05
N GLN A 108 16.40 -12.97 3.17
CA GLN A 108 15.27 -12.13 3.53
C GLN A 108 13.97 -12.94 3.53
N VAL A 109 13.16 -12.72 4.57
CA VAL A 109 11.79 -13.18 4.67
C VAL A 109 10.88 -11.96 4.63
N ILE A 110 9.90 -12.01 3.74
CA ILE A 110 8.83 -11.01 3.65
C ILE A 110 7.52 -11.67 4.01
N GLU A 111 6.74 -11.04 4.86
CA GLU A 111 5.33 -11.32 5.03
C GLU A 111 4.54 -10.16 4.42
N LEU A 112 3.80 -10.43 3.34
CA LEU A 112 2.85 -9.50 2.78
C LEU A 112 1.47 -9.82 3.35
N TRP A 113 0.94 -8.91 4.15
CA TRP A 113 -0.32 -9.05 4.86
C TRP A 113 -1.41 -8.21 4.23
N ARG A 114 -2.64 -8.75 4.22
CA ARG A 114 -3.88 -8.00 4.00
C ARG A 114 -4.91 -8.47 5.02
N VAL A 115 -5.32 -7.59 5.93
CA VAL A 115 -6.13 -7.93 7.11
C VAL A 115 -7.21 -6.88 7.38
N TRP A 116 -8.20 -7.23 8.20
CA TRP A 116 -9.22 -6.28 8.68
C TRP A 116 -9.03 -5.97 10.15
N ILE A 117 -8.65 -4.72 10.45
CA ILE A 117 -8.43 -4.24 11.80
C ILE A 117 -9.78 -3.94 12.48
N GLY A 118 -9.90 -4.34 13.74
CA GLY A 118 -11.11 -4.18 14.55
C GLY A 118 -12.19 -5.22 14.28
N HIS A 119 -11.84 -6.37 13.69
CA HIS A 119 -12.64 -7.59 13.78
C HIS A 119 -12.43 -8.18 15.19
N GLU A 120 -13.50 -8.41 15.94
CA GLU A 120 -13.43 -9.20 17.19
C GLU A 120 -13.28 -10.68 16.80
N ASP A 121 -12.09 -11.13 16.42
CA ASP A 121 -11.86 -12.56 16.16
C ASP A 121 -10.89 -13.15 17.17
N ASP A 122 -11.48 -13.79 18.18
CA ASP A 122 -10.84 -14.80 19.00
C ASP A 122 -10.17 -15.85 18.10
N ALA A 123 -8.83 -15.80 18.08
CA ALA A 123 -7.88 -16.59 17.30
C ALA A 123 -7.67 -16.14 15.84
N LEU A 124 -6.57 -15.40 15.63
CA LEU A 124 -5.92 -15.06 14.35
C LEU A 124 -5.54 -16.31 13.52
N ASN A 125 -6.53 -17.08 13.06
CA ASN A 125 -6.34 -18.17 12.12
C ASN A 125 -6.37 -17.63 10.68
N ILE A 126 -5.53 -16.62 10.42
CA ILE A 126 -5.46 -16.01 9.09
C ILE A 126 -4.73 -16.97 8.16
N PRO A 127 -5.35 -17.36 7.03
CA PRO A 127 -4.70 -18.26 6.09
C PRO A 127 -3.43 -17.61 5.52
N TYR A 128 -2.41 -18.43 5.27
CA TYR A 128 -1.19 -17.97 4.62
C TYR A 128 -0.67 -18.99 3.61
N SER A 129 0.11 -18.51 2.65
CA SER A 129 0.97 -19.34 1.80
C SER A 129 2.42 -18.96 2.02
N ARG A 130 3.31 -19.94 1.90
CA ARG A 130 4.76 -19.71 1.87
C ARG A 130 5.28 -20.07 0.48
N LEU A 131 6.05 -19.15 -0.10
CA LEU A 131 6.58 -19.24 -1.46
C LEU A 131 8.07 -18.96 -1.42
N ASN A 132 8.85 -19.66 -2.25
CA ASN A 132 10.17 -19.17 -2.60
C ASN A 132 10.02 -17.95 -3.53
N TYR A 133 11.00 -17.04 -3.50
CA TYR A 133 11.09 -15.89 -4.41
C TYR A 133 10.83 -16.25 -5.88
N ASN A 134 11.34 -17.39 -6.36
CA ASN A 134 11.18 -17.82 -7.75
C ASN A 134 9.76 -18.30 -8.08
N GLU A 135 8.95 -18.60 -7.06
CA GLU A 135 7.55 -19.03 -7.18
C GLU A 135 6.58 -17.85 -7.06
N LEU A 136 7.06 -16.66 -6.70
CA LEU A 136 6.21 -15.47 -6.62
C LEU A 136 5.82 -14.99 -8.02
N PHE A 137 4.55 -15.21 -8.35
CA PHE A 137 3.91 -14.74 -9.59
C PHE A 137 2.74 -13.79 -9.34
N LEU A 138 2.38 -13.03 -10.37
CA LEU A 138 1.29 -12.04 -10.34
C LEU A 138 -0.02 -12.61 -9.80
N ASP A 139 -0.34 -13.85 -10.16
CA ASP A 139 -1.55 -14.55 -9.73
C ASP A 139 -1.72 -14.60 -8.20
N HIS A 140 -0.62 -14.76 -7.44
CA HIS A 140 -0.67 -14.75 -5.97
C HIS A 140 -1.10 -13.40 -5.41
N LEU A 141 -0.64 -12.30 -6.02
CA LEU A 141 -1.06 -10.97 -5.60
C LEU A 141 -2.47 -10.64 -6.12
N LEU A 142 -2.85 -11.11 -7.32
CA LEU A 142 -4.23 -10.99 -7.80
C LEU A 142 -5.19 -11.73 -6.87
N GLN A 143 -4.85 -12.93 -6.41
CA GLN A 143 -5.61 -13.64 -5.38
C GLN A 143 -5.81 -12.81 -4.11
N MET A 144 -4.78 -12.07 -3.68
CA MET A 144 -4.85 -11.26 -2.46
C MET A 144 -5.69 -9.98 -2.63
N TYR A 145 -5.59 -9.29 -3.76
CA TYR A 145 -6.15 -7.95 -3.94
C TYR A 145 -7.42 -7.89 -4.81
N ASN A 146 -7.66 -8.87 -5.69
CA ASN A 146 -8.82 -8.92 -6.55
C ASN A 146 -9.95 -9.72 -5.89
N TRP A 147 -10.95 -9.03 -5.34
CA TRP A 147 -12.17 -9.63 -4.78
C TRP A 147 -12.98 -10.51 -5.75
N ASN A 148 -12.78 -10.39 -7.07
CA ASN A 148 -13.41 -11.24 -8.08
C ASN A 148 -12.56 -12.48 -8.44
N HIS A 149 -11.38 -12.64 -7.85
CA HIS A 149 -10.53 -13.81 -8.08
C HIS A 149 -11.16 -15.06 -7.45
N GLU A 150 -11.13 -16.20 -8.15
CA GLU A 150 -11.78 -17.44 -7.69
C GLU A 150 -11.26 -17.93 -6.32
N ASN A 151 -9.98 -17.67 -6.04
CA ASN A 151 -9.31 -18.06 -4.80
C ASN A 151 -9.16 -16.89 -3.80
N TYR A 152 -9.90 -15.79 -3.98
CA TYR A 152 -9.83 -14.60 -3.14
C TYR A 152 -10.07 -14.93 -1.66
N LYS A 153 -9.26 -14.32 -0.79
CA LYS A 153 -9.38 -14.43 0.66
C LYS A 153 -9.46 -13.03 1.24
N GLU A 154 -10.43 -12.82 2.12
CA GLU A 154 -10.68 -11.52 2.74
C GLU A 154 -9.54 -11.06 3.64
N GLN A 155 -8.94 -12.01 4.36
CA GLN A 155 -7.69 -11.82 5.09
C GLN A 155 -6.68 -12.87 4.64
N TYR A 156 -5.44 -12.45 4.36
CA TYR A 156 -4.42 -13.36 3.84
C TYR A 156 -3.01 -12.86 4.11
N CYS A 157 -2.08 -13.80 4.26
CA CYS A 157 -0.65 -13.54 4.27
C CYS A 157 0.07 -14.34 3.19
N ILE A 158 1.01 -13.71 2.51
CA ILE A 158 1.97 -14.38 1.64
C ILE A 158 3.36 -14.21 2.27
N VAL A 159 3.96 -15.32 2.69
CA VAL A 159 5.33 -15.38 3.16
C VAL A 159 6.23 -15.69 1.97
N ILE A 160 7.23 -14.85 1.71
CA ILE A 160 8.17 -14.95 0.59
C ILE A 160 9.57 -15.09 1.17
N GLU A 161 10.28 -16.15 0.81
CA GLU A 161 11.64 -16.43 1.26
C GLU A 161 12.59 -16.42 0.04
N LYS A 162 13.74 -15.76 0.16
CA LYS A 162 14.82 -15.82 -0.82
C LYS A 162 16.09 -16.35 -0.20
#